data_AF-A0A3M1G391-F1
#
_entry.id   AF-A0A3M1G391-F1
#
_cell.length_a   1.000
_cell.length_b   1.000
_cell.length_c   1.000
_cell.angle_alpha   90.00
_cell.angle_beta   90.00
_cell.angle_gamma   90.00
#
_symmetry.space_group_name_H-M   'P 1'
#
loop_
_entity.id
_entity.type
_entity.pdbx_description
1 polymer ?
#
loop_
_entity_poly.entity_id
_entity_poly.type
_entity_poly.pdbx_seq_one_letter_code
_entity_poly.pdbx_strand_id
1 'polypeptide(L)' 'MAEYTYEQLKEAARKARAEMARVGRHVEKRVRTKPRDPEKLALLRQRAMDRLKRYPPVMTGKALVLPYFRDKI' A
#
# COMPACT_ATOMS: atom_id res chain seq x y z
N MET A 1 -31.59 15.23 -11.83
CA MET A 1 -30.19 14.76 -11.64
C MET A 1 -30.24 13.24 -11.61
N ALA A 2 -29.38 12.54 -12.33
CA ALA A 2 -29.39 11.08 -12.32
C ALA A 2 -28.85 10.58 -10.97
N GLU A 3 -29.63 9.76 -10.26
CA GLU A 3 -29.18 9.09 -9.05
C GLU A 3 -28.38 7.84 -9.45
N TYR A 4 -27.12 7.79 -9.01
CA TYR A 4 -26.24 6.65 -9.24
C TYR A 4 -26.07 5.86 -7.94
N THR A 5 -26.19 4.54 -8.04
CA THR A 5 -25.90 3.64 -6.94
C THR A 5 -24.38 3.46 -6.77
N TYR A 6 -23.95 3.08 -5.56
CA TYR A 6 -22.55 2.82 -5.27
C TYR A 6 -21.94 1.75 -6.20
N GLU A 7 -22.68 0.68 -6.48
CA GLU A 7 -22.19 -0.40 -7.34
C GLU A 7 -21.98 0.08 -8.80
N GLN A 8 -22.85 0.95 -9.32
CA GLN A 8 -22.66 1.55 -10.65
C GLN A 8 -21.39 2.41 -10.73
N LEU A 9 -21.12 3.22 -9.69
CA LEU A 9 -19.92 4.04 -9.62
C LEU A 9 -18.64 3.18 -9.51
N LYS A 10 -18.71 2.10 -8.73
CA LYS A 10 -17.61 1.13 -8.56
C LYS A 10 -17.28 0.42 -9.87
N GLU A 11 -18.29 0.00 -10.63
CA GLU A 11 -18.08 -0.62 -11.94
C GLU A 11 -17.49 0.36 -12.96
N ALA A 12 -18.01 1.58 -13.02
CA ALA A 12 -17.48 2.63 -13.90
C ALA A 12 -16.01 2.92 -13.57
N ALA A 13 -15.67 3.04 -12.29
CA ALA A 13 -14.29 3.25 -11.85
C ALA A 13 -13.38 2.06 -12.23
N ARG A 14 -13.87 0.82 -12.14
CA ARG A 14 -13.11 -0.37 -12.55
C ARG A 14 -12.80 -0.33 -14.05
N LYS A 15 -13.80 -0.02 -14.89
CA LYS A 15 -13.63 0.09 -16.36
C LYS A 15 -12.65 1.19 -16.73
N ALA A 16 -12.79 2.37 -16.12
CA ALA A 16 -11.89 3.50 -16.35
C ALA A 16 -10.43 3.15 -16.01
N ARG A 17 -10.18 2.43 -14.90
CA ARG A 17 -8.82 1.97 -14.54
C ARG A 17 -8.26 0.98 -15.55
N ALA A 18 -9.08 0.03 -16.02
CA ALA A 18 -8.66 -0.94 -17.03
C ALA A 18 -8.29 -0.26 -18.35
N GLU A 19 -9.08 0.72 -18.78
CA GLU A 19 -8.77 1.52 -19.98
C GLU A 19 -7.49 2.34 -19.81
N MET A 20 -7.32 3.02 -18.66
CA MET A 20 -6.09 3.77 -18.36
C MET A 20 -4.84 2.88 -18.37
N ALA A 21 -4.95 1.65 -17.84
CA ALA A 21 -3.87 0.67 -17.88
C ALA A 21 -3.58 0.22 -19.33
N ARG A 22 -4.61 -0.03 -20.14
CA ARG A 22 -4.45 -0.42 -21.55
C ARG A 22 -3.71 0.64 -22.37
N VAL A 23 -3.97 1.91 -22.12
CA VAL A 23 -3.30 3.02 -22.84
C VAL A 23 -1.94 3.40 -22.26
N GLY A 24 -1.40 2.62 -21.31
CA GLY A 24 -0.11 2.89 -20.67
C GLY A 24 -0.09 4.17 -19.82
N ARG A 25 -1.23 4.82 -19.59
CA ARG A 25 -1.36 5.93 -18.63
C ARG A 25 -1.46 5.34 -17.23
N HIS A 26 -0.38 4.71 -16.79
CA HIS A 26 -0.19 4.48 -15.38
C HIS A 26 -0.12 5.86 -14.72
N VAL A 27 -1.00 6.10 -13.75
CA VAL A 27 -0.80 7.22 -12.83
C VAL A 27 0.52 6.91 -12.14
N GLU A 28 1.61 7.53 -12.60
CA GLU A 28 2.89 7.45 -11.92
C GLU A 28 2.61 7.81 -10.47
N LYS A 29 2.70 6.83 -9.58
CA LYS A 29 2.56 7.07 -8.16
C LYS A 29 3.72 7.98 -7.81
N ARG A 30 3.48 9.30 -7.79
CA ARG A 30 4.50 10.30 -7.47
C ARG A 30 5.20 9.82 -6.20
N VAL A 31 6.45 9.39 -6.34
CA VAL A 31 7.28 9.06 -5.20
C VAL A 31 7.27 10.29 -4.32
N ARG A 32 6.91 10.12 -3.05
CA ARG A 32 6.74 11.25 -2.15
C ARG A 32 8.08 11.95 -1.98
N THR A 33 8.24 13.14 -2.56
CA THR A 33 9.49 13.91 -2.53
C THR A 33 9.65 14.71 -1.24
N LYS A 34 8.55 15.15 -0.62
CA LYS A 34 8.59 15.93 0.63
C LYS A 34 8.86 15.05 1.86
N PRO A 35 9.69 15.48 2.83
CA PRO A 35 9.91 14.77 4.08
C PRO A 35 8.62 14.63 4.90
N ARG A 36 8.54 13.60 5.75
CA ARG A 36 7.41 13.45 6.70
C ARG A 36 7.57 14.49 7.80
N ASP A 37 6.43 14.92 8.33
CA ASP A 37 6.41 15.64 9.59
C ASP A 37 7.12 14.80 10.68
N PRO A 38 7.93 15.40 11.56
CA PRO A 38 8.67 14.69 12.60
C PRO A 38 7.79 13.78 13.47
N GLU A 39 6.59 14.21 13.83
CA GLU A 39 5.67 13.44 14.67
C GLU A 39 5.19 12.18 13.95
N LYS A 40 4.86 12.33 12.66
CA LYS A 40 4.45 11.20 11.82
C LYS A 40 5.58 10.21 11.62
N LEU A 41 6.83 10.68 11.54
CA LEU A 41 8.00 9.83 11.43
C LEU A 41 8.24 9.04 12.73
N ALA A 42 8.10 9.69 13.88
CA ALA A 42 8.19 9.03 15.19
C ALA A 42 7.12 7.94 15.35
N LEU A 43 5.87 8.22 14.99
CA LEU A 43 4.77 7.26 15.04
C LEU A 43 5.03 6.04 14.14
N LEU A 44 5.58 6.26 12.95
CA LEU A 44 5.94 5.16 12.04
C LEU A 44 7.06 4.29 12.58
N ARG A 45 8.07 4.92 13.19
CA ARG A 45 9.15 4.20 13.87
C ARG A 45 8.60 3.33 14.99
N GLN A 46 7.74 3.89 15.84
CA GLN A 46 7.11 3.15 16.94
C GLN A 46 6.34 1.94 16.41
N ARG A 47 5.47 2.13 15.41
CA ARG A 47 4.71 1.04 14.78
C ARG A 47 5.61 -0.04 14.18
N ALA A 48 6.76 0.33 13.61
CA ALA A 48 7.72 -0.63 13.07
C ALA A 48 8.34 -1.48 14.19
N MET A 49 8.75 -0.86 15.29
CA MET A 49 9.29 -1.57 16.46
C MET A 49 8.25 -2.48 17.11
N ASP A 50 7.01 -2.01 17.24
CA ASP A 50 5.90 -2.80 17.80
C ASP A 50 5.64 -4.07 16.97
N ARG A 51 5.68 -3.96 15.63
CA ARG A 51 5.56 -5.12 14.74
C ARG A 51 6.74 -6.06 14.86
N LEU A 52 7.96 -5.54 14.95
CA LEU A 52 9.17 -6.35 15.11
C LEU A 52 9.10 -7.15 16.42
N LYS A 53 8.60 -6.53 17.49
CA LYS A 53 8.40 -7.20 18.78
C LYS A 53 7.30 -8.26 18.71
N ARG A 54 6.20 -7.96 18.04
CA ARG A 54 5.04 -8.89 17.91
C ARG A 54 5.33 -10.06 16.98
N TYR A 55 6.10 -9.82 15.93
CA TYR A 55 6.42 -10.78 14.88
C TYR A 55 7.94 -10.76 14.62
N PRO A 56 8.73 -11.34 15.55
CA PRO A 56 10.18 -11.31 15.44
C PRO A 56 10.62 -12.02 14.17
N PRO A 57 11.60 -11.46 13.44
CA PRO A 57 12.13 -12.10 12.26
C PRO A 57 12.93 -13.33 12.67
N VAL A 58 12.84 -14.38 11.86
CA VAL A 58 13.55 -15.64 12.10
C VAL A 58 14.54 -15.91 10.97
N MET A 59 15.73 -16.37 11.33
CA MET A 59 16.69 -16.88 10.37
C MET A 59 16.30 -18.30 9.99
N THR A 60 16.15 -18.57 8.70
CA THR A 60 15.90 -19.91 8.16
C THR A 60 17.01 -20.22 7.16
N GLY A 61 18.00 -21.00 7.59
CA GLY A 61 19.21 -21.27 6.79
C GLY A 61 19.97 -19.98 6.47
N LYS A 62 19.96 -19.59 5.19
CA LYS A 62 20.61 -18.36 4.69
C LYS A 62 19.65 -17.18 4.49
N ALA A 63 18.36 -17.33 4.82
CA ALA A 63 17.34 -16.32 4.57
C ALA A 63 16.78 -15.72 5.87
N LEU A 64 16.53 -14.41 5.86
CA LEU A 64 15.80 -13.71 6.92
C LEU A 64 14.31 -13.74 6.59
N VAL A 65 13.53 -14.47 7.37
CA VAL A 65 12.08 -14.51 7.24
C VAL A 65 11.50 -13.38 8.08
N LEU A 66 10.81 -12.47 7.41
CA LEU A 66 10.07 -11.37 8.03
C LEU A 66 8.57 -11.72 7.98
N PRO A 67 7.96 -12.25 9.05
CA PRO A 67 6.58 -12.77 9.01
C PRO A 67 5.55 -11.73 8.58
N TYR A 68 5.83 -10.46 8.83
CA TYR A 68 4.98 -9.30 8.52
C TYR A 68 5.05 -8.82 7.05
N PHE A 69 5.81 -9.50 6.19
CA PHE A 69 5.83 -9.27 4.74
C PHE A 69 5.12 -10.36 3.93
N ARG A 70 4.60 -11.41 4.59
CA ARG A 70 4.11 -12.62 3.93
C ARG A 70 2.80 -12.44 3.15
N ASP A 71 2.01 -11.41 3.45
CA ASP A 71 0.67 -11.19 2.87
C ASP A 71 0.63 -10.35 1.58
N LYS A 72 1.78 -10.12 0.92
CA LYS A 72 1.86 -9.20 -0.23
C LYS A 72 2.56 -9.73 -1.47
N ILE A 73 2.71 -11.05 -1.60
CA ILE A 73 3.19 -11.70 -2.82
C ILE A 73 2.08 -12.59 -3.36
#